data_AF-H5UWC5-F1
#
_entry.id   AF-H5UWC5-F1
#
_cell.length_a   1.000
_cell.length_b   1.000
_cell.length_c   1.000
_cell.angle_alpha   90.00
_cell.angle_beta   90.00
_cell.angle_gamma   90.00
#
_symmetry.space_group_name_H-M   'P 1'
#
loop_
_entity.id
_entity.type
_entity.pdbx_description
1 polymer ?
#
loop_
_entity_poly.entity_id
_entity_poly.type
_entity_poly.pdbx_seq_one_letter_code
_entity_poly.pdbx_strand_id
1 'polypeptide(L)'
;MVKGHDFMKPLSQQLDTVLPQLVEHDDIIDKVLPFYLAVTAKLSGKTPQQFFGYNMEAMEAIFGSSKLGKNQKELAESEYAYLVNARAREIFDKLPEVD
;
A
#
# COMPACT_ATOMS: atom_id res chain seq x y z
N MET A 1 10.20 25.38 -3.81
CA MET A 1 10.86 24.75 -2.65
C MET A 1 9.85 24.65 -1.53
N VAL A 2 9.44 23.43 -1.15
CA VAL A 2 8.78 23.23 0.15
C VAL A 2 9.88 23.43 1.20
N LYS A 3 9.69 24.38 2.12
CA LYS A 3 10.72 24.70 3.14
C LYS A 3 11.09 23.42 3.90
N GLY A 4 12.37 23.03 3.87
CA GLY A 4 12.91 21.93 4.69
C GLY A 4 13.30 20.65 3.96
N HIS A 5 12.93 20.47 2.69
CA HIS A 5 13.35 19.29 1.92
C HIS A 5 14.60 19.55 1.09
N ASP A 6 15.72 18.94 1.49
CA ASP A 6 16.94 18.83 0.70
C ASP A 6 17.01 17.43 0.08
N PHE A 7 16.48 17.31 -1.15
CA PHE A 7 16.36 16.04 -1.88
C PHE A 7 17.69 15.35 -2.19
N MET A 8 18.83 16.01 -1.93
CA MET A 8 20.17 15.48 -2.13
C MET A 8 20.73 14.74 -0.92
N LYS A 9 20.08 14.80 0.26
CA LYS A 9 20.56 14.09 1.45
C LYS A 9 20.16 12.60 1.45
N PRO A 10 20.96 11.70 2.05
CA PRO A 10 20.57 10.30 2.23
C PRO A 10 19.22 10.18 2.96
N LEU A 11 18.37 9.25 2.51
CA LEU A 11 17.01 9.06 3.04
C LEU A 11 17.00 8.91 4.57
N SER A 12 18.01 8.23 5.13
CA SER A 12 18.20 8.01 6.56
C SER A 12 18.38 9.31 7.37
N GLN A 13 18.93 10.36 6.77
CA GLN A 13 19.11 11.67 7.40
C GLN A 13 17.91 12.60 7.15
N GLN A 14 16.99 12.20 6.29
CA GLN A 14 15.73 12.92 6.07
C GLN A 14 14.61 12.36 6.95
N LEU A 15 14.80 11.21 7.61
CA LEU A 15 13.79 10.53 8.42
C LEU A 15 13.16 11.45 9.48
N ASP A 16 13.94 12.31 10.16
CA ASP A 16 13.42 13.22 11.20
C ASP A 16 12.47 14.30 10.65
N THR A 17 12.54 14.61 9.36
CA THR A 17 11.65 15.57 8.69
C THR A 17 10.54 14.85 7.91
N VAL A 18 10.87 13.70 7.34
CA VAL A 18 9.98 12.89 6.50
C VAL A 18 8.98 12.12 7.36
N LEU A 19 9.37 11.58 8.51
CA LEU A 19 8.48 10.80 9.37
C LEU A 19 7.32 11.65 9.95
N PRO A 20 7.54 12.86 10.50
CA PRO A 20 6.43 13.70 10.96
C PRO A 20 5.49 14.11 9.82
N GLN A 21 6.04 14.45 8.65
CA GLN A 21 5.23 14.74 7.46
C GLN A 21 4.46 13.50 6.98
N LEU A 22 5.06 12.31 7.04
CA LEU A 22 4.37 11.07 6.70
C LEU A 22 3.20 10.79 7.64
N VAL A 23 3.37 11.08 8.94
CA VAL A 23 2.30 10.95 9.93
C VAL A 23 1.22 12.02 9.74
N GLU A 24 1.60 13.25 9.40
CA GLU A 24 0.65 14.35 9.11
C GLU A 24 -0.18 14.11 7.84
N HIS A 25 0.33 13.31 6.90
CA HIS A 25 -0.30 13.01 5.62
C HIS A 25 -0.61 11.50 5.47
N ASP A 26 -0.83 10.81 6.58
CA ASP A 26 -1.17 9.37 6.59
C ASP A 26 -2.41 9.06 5.73
N ASP A 27 -3.37 9.98 5.73
CA ASP A 27 -4.57 9.94 4.90
C ASP A 27 -4.26 9.97 3.38
N ILE A 28 -3.20 10.68 2.97
CA ILE A 28 -2.74 10.72 1.59
C ILE A 28 -2.14 9.37 1.22
N ILE A 29 -1.35 8.76 2.11
CA ILE A 29 -0.76 7.43 1.89
C ILE A 29 -1.89 6.41 1.69
N ASP A 30 -2.92 6.45 2.54
CA ASP A 30 -4.09 5.57 2.46
C ASP A 30 -4.91 5.72 1.17
N LYS A 31 -4.92 6.93 0.59
CA LYS A 31 -5.61 7.21 -0.68
C LYS A 31 -4.76 6.85 -1.90
N VAL A 32 -3.46 7.08 -1.82
CA VAL A 32 -2.54 7.02 -2.95
C VAL A 32 -1.95 5.63 -3.12
N LEU A 33 -1.70 4.89 -2.04
CA LEU A 33 -1.12 3.55 -2.09
C LEU A 33 -2.00 2.56 -2.88
N PRO A 34 -3.34 2.49 -2.67
CA PRO A 34 -4.21 1.65 -3.49
C PRO A 34 -4.17 2.03 -4.97
N PHE A 35 -4.07 3.33 -5.28
CA PHE A 35 -3.98 3.82 -6.66
C PHE A 35 -2.69 3.34 -7.34
N TYR A 36 -1.52 3.50 -6.69
CA TYR A 36 -0.25 3.03 -7.26
C TYR A 36 -0.21 1.52 -7.44
N LEU A 37 -0.79 0.74 -6.51
CA LEU A 37 -0.94 -0.70 -6.66
C LEU A 37 -1.82 -1.06 -7.86
N ALA A 38 -2.95 -0.39 -8.05
CA ALA A 38 -3.84 -0.61 -9.18
C ALA A 38 -3.17 -0.31 -10.52
N VAL A 39 -2.45 0.83 -10.61
CA VAL A 39 -1.68 1.20 -11.81
C VAL A 39 -0.58 0.19 -12.09
N THR A 40 0.17 -0.22 -11.06
CA THR A 40 1.23 -1.24 -11.20
C THR A 40 0.66 -2.57 -11.68
N ALA A 41 -0.48 -2.99 -11.12
CA ALA A 41 -1.16 -4.21 -11.55
C ALA A 41 -1.58 -4.12 -13.03
N LYS A 42 -2.15 -2.99 -13.46
CA LYS A 42 -2.59 -2.78 -14.84
C LYS A 42 -1.40 -2.81 -15.82
N LEU A 43 -0.33 -2.08 -15.50
CA LEU A 43 0.89 -2.03 -16.32
C LEU A 43 1.68 -3.35 -16.33
N SER A 44 1.44 -4.26 -15.37
CA SER A 44 2.13 -5.54 -15.33
C SER A 44 1.68 -6.53 -16.42
N GLY A 45 0.56 -6.26 -17.11
CA GLY A 45 -0.04 -7.15 -18.09
C GLY A 45 -0.62 -8.45 -17.50
N LYS A 46 -0.59 -8.61 -16.17
CA LYS A 46 -1.18 -9.75 -15.47
C LYS A 46 -2.68 -9.61 -15.37
N THR A 47 -3.38 -10.74 -15.35
CA THR A 47 -4.82 -10.73 -15.05
C THR A 47 -5.06 -10.27 -13.60
N PRO A 48 -6.24 -9.72 -13.31
CA PRO A 48 -6.74 -9.55 -11.95
C PRO A 48 -6.39 -10.65 -10.97
N GLN A 49 -6.69 -11.90 -11.35
CA GLN A 49 -6.54 -13.04 -10.47
C GLN A 49 -5.06 -13.34 -10.19
N GLN A 50 -4.20 -13.18 -11.20
CA GLN A 50 -2.75 -13.38 -11.05
C GLN A 50 -2.12 -12.35 -10.11
N PHE A 51 -2.57 -11.10 -10.15
CA PHE A 51 -2.01 -10.04 -9.31
C PHE A 51 -2.63 -10.02 -7.92
N PHE A 52 -3.95 -9.82 -7.84
CA PHE A 52 -4.65 -9.67 -6.57
C PHE A 52 -4.84 -10.99 -5.83
N GLY A 53 -4.92 -12.12 -6.56
CA GLY A 53 -4.90 -13.45 -5.94
C GLY A 53 -3.56 -13.74 -5.27
N TYR A 54 -2.44 -13.46 -5.94
CA TYR A 54 -1.12 -13.58 -5.34
C TYR A 54 -0.96 -12.69 -4.09
N ASN A 55 -1.45 -11.45 -4.14
CA ASN A 55 -1.43 -10.58 -2.95
C ASN A 55 -2.23 -11.18 -1.78
N MET A 56 -3.39 -11.78 -2.06
CA MET A 56 -4.19 -12.47 -1.04
C MET A 56 -3.43 -13.64 -0.42
N GLU A 57 -2.83 -14.51 -1.25
CA GLU A 57 -2.01 -15.63 -0.80
C GLU A 57 -0.81 -15.14 0.05
N ALA A 58 -0.15 -14.07 -0.37
CA ALA A 58 0.96 -13.48 0.37
C ALA A 58 0.51 -12.91 1.72
N MET A 59 -0.63 -12.21 1.78
CA MET A 59 -1.19 -11.71 3.03
C MET A 59 -1.58 -12.85 3.98
N GLU A 60 -2.15 -13.94 3.47
CA GLU A 60 -2.43 -15.13 4.27
C GLU A 60 -1.15 -15.80 4.80
N ALA A 61 -0.08 -15.85 4.00
CA ALA A 61 1.21 -16.39 4.43
C ALA A 61 1.89 -15.51 5.49
N ILE A 62 1.77 -14.18 5.39
CA ILE A 62 2.43 -13.22 6.29
C ILE A 62 1.63 -13.03 7.58
N PHE A 63 0.33 -12.80 7.47
CA PHE A 63 -0.52 -12.47 8.61
C PHE A 63 -1.26 -13.68 9.17
N GLY A 64 -1.43 -14.75 8.40
CA GLY A 64 -2.30 -15.86 8.77
C GLY A 64 -3.78 -15.53 8.63
N SER A 65 -4.57 -16.53 8.28
CA SER A 65 -6.04 -16.43 8.12
C SER A 65 -6.80 -16.34 9.45
N SER A 66 -6.14 -16.69 10.57
CA SER A 66 -6.75 -16.63 11.91
C SER A 66 -6.57 -15.27 12.56
N LYS A 67 -7.62 -14.81 13.27
CA LYS A 67 -7.54 -13.66 14.19
C LYS A 67 -7.16 -14.07 15.62
N LEU A 68 -7.21 -15.37 15.94
CA LEU A 68 -6.93 -15.88 17.29
C LEU A 68 -5.44 -15.71 17.63
N GLY A 69 -5.17 -15.14 18.80
CA GLY A 69 -3.82 -14.96 19.33
C GLY A 69 -3.09 -13.71 18.83
N LYS A 70 -3.68 -12.93 17.90
CA LYS A 70 -3.11 -11.67 17.44
C LYS A 70 -3.34 -10.55 18.46
N ASN A 71 -2.33 -9.72 18.66
CA ASN A 71 -2.46 -8.48 19.42
C ASN A 71 -3.11 -7.37 18.58
N GLN A 72 -3.46 -6.23 19.20
CA GLN A 72 -4.15 -5.12 18.51
C GLN A 72 -3.36 -4.56 17.32
N LYS A 73 -2.03 -4.50 17.44
CA LYS A 73 -1.16 -4.01 16.37
C LYS A 73 -1.18 -4.95 15.16
N GLU A 74 -1.01 -6.25 15.41
CA GLU A 74 -1.04 -7.28 14.35
C GLU A 74 -2.40 -7.34 13.64
N LEU A 75 -3.49 -7.15 14.39
CA LEU A 75 -4.83 -7.04 13.82
C LEU A 75 -4.93 -5.82 12.90
N ALA A 76 -4.53 -4.64 13.38
CA ALA A 76 -4.58 -3.41 12.61
C ALA A 76 -3.73 -3.47 11.34
N GLU A 77 -2.51 -4.02 11.42
CA GLU A 77 -1.62 -4.20 10.26
C GLU A 77 -2.25 -5.14 9.21
N SER A 78 -2.80 -6.28 9.66
CA SER A 78 -3.45 -7.22 8.74
C SER A 78 -4.70 -6.60 8.09
N GLU A 79 -5.56 -5.95 8.87
CA GLU A 79 -6.78 -5.31 8.38
C GLU A 79 -6.48 -4.18 7.38
N TYR A 80 -5.44 -3.40 7.65
CA TYR A 80 -4.96 -2.37 6.74
C TYR A 80 -4.49 -2.95 5.40
N ALA A 81 -3.67 -4.00 5.42
CA ALA A 81 -3.19 -4.65 4.20
C ALA A 81 -4.32 -5.19 3.34
N TYR A 82 -5.30 -5.88 3.95
CA TYR A 82 -6.48 -6.39 3.25
C TYR A 82 -7.32 -5.24 2.66
N LEU A 83 -7.52 -4.14 3.40
CA LEU A 83 -8.25 -2.97 2.93
C LEU A 83 -7.57 -2.32 1.71
N VAL A 84 -6.26 -2.14 1.76
CA VAL A 84 -5.48 -1.57 0.65
C VAL A 84 -5.59 -2.45 -0.60
N ASN A 85 -5.47 -3.78 -0.46
CA ASN A 85 -5.60 -4.70 -1.58
C ASN A 85 -7.01 -4.67 -2.20
N ALA A 86 -8.06 -4.61 -1.36
CA ALA A 86 -9.45 -4.49 -1.83
C ALA A 86 -9.68 -3.17 -2.58
N ARG A 87 -9.24 -2.03 -2.03
CA ARG A 87 -9.36 -0.73 -2.71
C ARG A 87 -8.57 -0.69 -4.02
N ALA A 88 -7.37 -1.28 -4.05
CA ALA A 88 -6.56 -1.35 -5.26
C ALA A 88 -7.28 -2.16 -6.36
N ARG A 89 -7.96 -3.26 -5.99
CA ARG A 89 -8.80 -4.04 -6.90
C ARG A 89 -9.94 -3.20 -7.49
N GLU A 90 -10.66 -2.48 -6.64
CA GLU A 90 -11.76 -1.60 -7.06
C GLU A 90 -11.30 -0.49 -8.03
N ILE A 91 -10.11 0.08 -7.80
CA ILE A 91 -9.53 1.08 -8.70
C ILE A 91 -9.11 0.42 -10.01
N PHE A 92 -8.44 -0.73 -9.96
CA PHE A 92 -7.99 -1.46 -11.15
C PHE A 92 -9.14 -1.72 -12.11
N ASP A 93 -10.30 -2.14 -11.61
CA ASP A 93 -11.47 -2.46 -12.43
C ASP A 93 -12.07 -1.22 -13.12
N LYS A 94 -11.70 -0.01 -12.68
CA LYS A 94 -12.10 1.28 -13.30
C LYS A 94 -11.05 1.84 -14.25
N LEU A 95 -9.81 1.33 -14.22
CA LEU A 95 -8.75 1.80 -15.10
C LEU A 95 -8.97 1.28 -16.53
N PRO A 96 -8.72 2.13 -17.55
CA PRO A 96 -8.81 1.71 -18.95
C PRO A 96 -7.79 0.60 -19.23
N GLU A 97 -8.09 -0.25 -20.21
CA GLU A 97 -7.13 -1.24 -20.70
C GLU A 97 -5.85 -0.55 -21.18
N VAL A 98 -4.73 -1.23 -20.99
CA VAL A 98 -3.42 -0.77 -21.44
C VAL A 98 -3.15 -1.44 -22.78
N ASP A 99 -3.00 -0.60 -23.82
CA ASP A 99 -2.69 -1.02 -25.19
C ASP A 99 -1.27 -1.56 -25.34
#